data_AF-A0A356I5C2-F1
#
_entry.id   AF-A0A356I5C2-F1
#
_cell.length_a   1.000
_cell.length_b   1.000
_cell.length_c   1.000
_cell.angle_alpha   90.00
_cell.angle_beta   90.00
_cell.angle_gamma   90.00
#
_symmetry.space_group_name_H-M   'P 1'
#
loop_
_entity.id
_entity.type
_entity.pdbx_description
1 polymer ?
#
loop_
_entity_poly.entity_id
_entity_poly.type
_entity_poly.pdbx_seq_one_letter_code
_entity_poly.pdbx_strand_id
1 'polypeptide(L)'
;MLSDRYKNDQKPLLTLTKQQQLQKERIQQHIDEKFYTFEEPPCLICNNPSVEILAEKDRYGLPCSTAICQSCGLIQTTPRMNQSSYNHFYNDDHRNLYVGAQSPDLTYINSRIKAAEKTTTYLAEHLSLSGIRILEIGCGIGALLYTLQKRGALVEGIDLSETYLEAGKNHFNLNLHTTDLFQLTPSTTYDLIIYSDVFEHLLDPAAHLQQCKKLLAENGTLFIKVPGVKNIMRPYLNDFLRMLQNAHITYFSADTLTNLLSQNQFSPLHCNEQIMSLWKPHSQAAPAITNYFTQTIRFLKKKENQHLLRNVLSIAYNVKNKLIR
;
A
#
# COMPACT_ATOMS: atom_id res chain seq x y z
N MET A 1 18.27 10.41 7.55
CA MET A 1 17.58 9.46 8.45
C MET A 1 16.78 10.23 9.48
N LEU A 2 15.61 9.74 9.88
CA LEU A 2 14.68 10.48 10.76
C LEU A 2 15.15 10.54 12.23
N SER A 3 15.64 9.44 12.77
CA SER A 3 16.25 9.31 14.10
C SER A 3 17.02 7.98 14.20
N ASP A 4 17.74 7.74 15.30
CA ASP A 4 18.55 6.53 15.47
C ASP A 4 17.74 5.21 15.44
N ARG A 5 16.45 5.23 15.81
CA ARG A 5 15.62 4.01 15.83
C ARG A 5 15.30 3.45 14.43
N TYR A 6 15.58 4.24 13.39
CA TYR A 6 15.39 3.86 11.99
C TYR A 6 16.61 3.15 11.40
N LYS A 7 17.74 3.12 12.11
CA LYS A 7 18.90 2.30 11.77
C LYS A 7 18.53 0.82 11.81
N ASN A 8 19.18 0.03 10.97
CA ASN A 8 18.97 -1.41 11.01
C ASN A 8 19.69 -2.04 12.21
N ASP A 9 18.93 -2.35 13.25
CA ASP A 9 19.36 -3.12 14.43
C ASP A 9 18.79 -4.56 14.43
N GLN A 10 18.15 -4.96 13.32
CA GLN A 10 17.42 -6.22 13.12
C GLN A 10 16.28 -6.52 14.11
N LYS A 11 15.91 -5.55 14.97
CA LYS A 11 14.89 -5.71 16.01
C LYS A 11 13.52 -5.30 15.47
N PRO A 12 12.51 -6.18 15.58
CA PRO A 12 11.15 -5.84 15.20
C PRO A 12 10.59 -4.76 16.12
N LEU A 13 9.84 -3.83 15.54
CA LEU A 13 9.02 -2.87 16.28
C LEU A 13 7.74 -3.53 16.80
N LEU A 14 7.22 -4.51 16.07
CA LEU A 14 6.00 -5.23 16.40
C LEU A 14 6.30 -6.45 17.27
N THR A 15 5.36 -6.80 18.15
CA THR A 15 5.35 -8.11 18.80
C THR A 15 4.92 -9.14 17.76
N LEU A 16 5.81 -10.07 17.43
CA LEU A 16 5.59 -11.10 16.41
C LEU A 16 5.14 -12.42 17.05
N THR A 17 4.19 -13.12 16.42
CA THR A 17 3.87 -14.51 16.78
C THR A 17 5.04 -15.43 16.46
N LYS A 18 5.04 -16.66 16.98
CA LYS A 18 6.07 -17.67 16.66
C LYS A 18 6.19 -17.91 15.15
N GLN A 19 5.07 -17.98 14.43
CA GLN A 19 5.07 -18.15 12.97
C GLN A 19 5.69 -16.95 12.25
N GLN A 20 5.36 -15.72 12.68
CA GLN A 20 5.94 -14.51 12.10
C GLN A 20 7.45 -14.39 12.39
N GLN A 21 7.91 -14.84 13.56
CA GLN A 21 9.33 -14.87 13.90
C GLN A 21 10.09 -15.82 12.97
N LEU A 22 9.59 -17.06 12.80
CA LEU A 22 10.17 -18.03 11.88
C LEU A 22 10.18 -17.52 10.43
N GLN A 23 9.10 -16.88 9.99
CA GLN A 23 9.04 -16.31 8.65
C GLN A 23 10.01 -15.13 8.48
N LYS A 24 10.18 -14.27 9.50
CA LYS A 24 11.18 -13.20 9.50
C LYS A 24 12.60 -13.78 9.38
N GLU A 25 12.92 -14.83 10.15
CA GLU A 25 14.23 -15.49 10.09
C GLU A 25 14.49 -16.07 8.70
N ARG A 26 13.50 -16.74 8.09
CA ARG A 26 13.59 -17.23 6.71
C ARG A 26 13.86 -16.13 5.69
N ILE A 27 13.14 -15.01 5.79
CA ILE A 27 13.36 -13.86 4.88
C ILE A 27 14.76 -13.28 5.09
N GLN A 28 15.22 -13.15 6.33
CA GLN A 28 16.57 -12.70 6.62
C GLN A 28 17.62 -13.63 6.01
N GLN A 29 17.44 -14.94 6.13
CA GLN A 29 18.31 -15.93 5.50
C GLN A 29 18.33 -15.77 3.97
N HIS A 30 17.17 -15.62 3.32
CA HIS A 30 17.10 -15.37 1.88
C HIS A 30 17.86 -14.09 1.45
N ILE A 31 17.88 -13.05 2.30
CA ILE A 31 18.65 -11.83 2.05
C ILE A 31 20.16 -12.11 2.22
N ASP A 32 20.56 -12.75 3.31
CA ASP A 32 21.96 -13.00 3.65
C ASP A 32 22.63 -13.95 2.64
N GLU A 33 21.88 -14.95 2.16
CA GLU A 33 22.31 -15.91 1.13
C GLU A 33 22.21 -15.36 -0.30
N LYS A 34 21.78 -14.10 -0.47
CA LYS A 34 21.56 -13.45 -1.78
C LYS A 34 20.58 -14.19 -2.69
N PHE A 35 19.67 -14.97 -2.11
CA PHE A 35 18.53 -15.52 -2.83
C PHE A 35 17.62 -14.38 -3.32
N TYR A 36 17.34 -13.41 -2.43
CA TYR A 36 16.73 -12.15 -2.84
C TYR A 36 17.75 -11.20 -3.43
N THR A 37 17.46 -10.77 -4.66
CA THR A 37 18.28 -9.84 -5.43
C THR A 37 17.58 -8.49 -5.51
N PHE A 38 18.38 -7.43 -5.46
CA PHE A 38 17.91 -6.07 -5.29
C PHE A 38 18.35 -5.16 -6.43
N GLU A 39 17.56 -4.12 -6.69
CA GLU A 39 17.78 -3.07 -7.67
C GLU A 39 17.57 -1.70 -7.04
N GLU A 40 18.21 -0.67 -7.62
CA GLU A 40 18.11 0.73 -7.20
C GLU A 40 17.45 1.55 -8.31
N PRO A 41 16.12 1.46 -8.47
CA PRO A 41 15.45 2.25 -9.47
C PRO A 41 15.51 3.74 -9.10
N PRO A 42 15.57 4.64 -10.09
CA PRO A 42 15.39 6.07 -9.84
C PRO A 42 13.99 6.37 -9.30
N CYS A 43 13.71 7.64 -9.00
CA CYS A 43 12.40 8.03 -8.49
C CYS A 43 11.26 7.66 -9.45
N LEU A 44 10.24 6.93 -8.96
CA LEU A 44 9.11 6.45 -9.77
C LEU A 44 8.18 7.57 -10.30
N ILE A 45 8.37 8.82 -9.87
CA ILE A 45 7.63 9.98 -10.37
C ILE A 45 8.45 10.82 -11.35
N CYS A 46 9.70 11.15 -10.99
CA CYS A 46 10.49 12.17 -11.69
C CYS A 46 11.80 11.65 -12.28
N ASN A 47 12.07 10.34 -12.15
CA ASN A 47 13.28 9.68 -12.63
C ASN A 47 14.60 10.24 -12.05
N ASN A 48 14.54 11.12 -11.05
CA ASN A 48 15.74 11.64 -10.39
C ASN A 48 16.28 10.59 -9.40
N PRO A 49 17.59 10.28 -9.41
CA PRO A 49 18.19 9.33 -8.49
C PRO A 49 18.50 9.93 -7.11
N SER A 50 18.42 11.25 -6.95
CA SER A 50 18.79 11.93 -5.71
C SER A 50 17.78 11.71 -4.59
N VAL A 51 18.23 11.04 -3.52
CA VAL A 51 17.39 10.67 -2.38
C VAL A 51 18.06 10.97 -1.03
N GLU A 52 17.25 11.15 0.01
CA GLU A 52 17.68 11.11 1.41
C GLU A 52 17.13 9.85 2.09
N ILE A 53 18.00 9.02 2.68
CA ILE A 53 17.58 7.82 3.42
C ILE A 53 16.80 8.22 4.67
N LEU A 54 15.58 7.70 4.83
CA LEU A 54 14.73 7.91 6.00
C LEU A 54 14.87 6.77 7.02
N ALA A 55 14.99 5.52 6.52
CA ALA A 55 15.07 4.31 7.31
C ALA A 55 15.90 3.23 6.62
N GLU A 56 16.52 2.35 7.40
CA GLU A 56 17.31 1.20 6.94
C GLU A 56 16.64 -0.14 7.28
N LYS A 57 15.51 -0.11 8.00
CA LYS A 57 14.70 -1.28 8.35
C LYS A 57 13.22 -1.00 8.24
N ASP A 58 12.44 -2.07 8.08
CA ASP A 58 10.99 -2.03 8.18
C ASP A 58 10.48 -2.26 9.63
N ARG A 59 9.16 -2.33 9.81
CA ARG A 59 8.54 -2.58 11.13
C ARG A 59 8.82 -3.97 11.72
N TYR A 60 9.23 -4.92 10.90
CA TYR A 60 9.62 -6.27 11.32
C TYR A 60 11.11 -6.33 11.67
N GLY A 61 11.87 -5.26 11.43
CA GLY A 61 13.32 -5.25 11.63
C GLY A 61 14.06 -6.00 10.53
N LEU A 62 13.45 -6.18 9.36
CA LEU A 62 14.16 -6.66 8.18
C LEU A 62 14.90 -5.49 7.51
N PRO A 63 16.11 -5.71 6.94
CA PRO A 63 16.80 -4.71 6.14
C PRO A 63 15.89 -4.20 5.02
N CYS A 64 15.61 -2.90 5.03
CA CYS A 64 14.73 -2.26 4.06
C CYS A 64 15.02 -0.76 4.02
N SER A 65 15.72 -0.32 2.97
CA SER A 65 16.08 1.09 2.81
C SER A 65 14.90 1.87 2.25
N THR A 66 14.29 2.71 3.10
CA THR A 66 13.23 3.64 2.69
C THR A 66 13.84 5.03 2.55
N ALA A 67 13.70 5.64 1.37
CA ALA A 67 14.29 6.93 1.04
C ALA A 67 13.25 7.90 0.48
N ILE A 68 13.50 9.20 0.60
CA ILE A 68 12.68 10.25 0.00
C ILE A 68 13.44 10.93 -1.14
N CYS A 69 12.77 11.11 -2.28
CA CYS A 69 13.31 11.84 -3.42
C CYS A 69 13.44 13.34 -3.11
N GLN A 70 14.61 13.91 -3.37
CA GLN A 70 14.90 15.33 -3.14
C GLN A 70 14.21 16.26 -4.17
N SER A 71 13.76 15.73 -5.30
CA SER A 71 13.17 16.51 -6.40
C SER A 71 11.65 16.53 -6.43
N CYS A 72 10.96 15.51 -5.92
CA CYS A 72 9.49 15.48 -5.90
C CYS A 72 8.89 15.17 -4.52
N GLY A 73 9.69 14.66 -3.57
CA GLY A 73 9.22 14.29 -2.24
C GLY A 73 8.53 12.93 -2.14
N LEU A 74 8.54 12.10 -3.19
CA LEU A 74 8.08 10.70 -3.10
C LEU A 74 8.96 9.94 -2.12
N ILE A 75 8.34 9.15 -1.26
CA ILE A 75 9.02 8.17 -0.44
C ILE A 75 8.90 6.81 -1.13
N GLN A 76 10.02 6.12 -1.30
CA GLN A 76 10.06 4.80 -1.92
C GLN A 76 11.14 3.93 -1.28
N THR A 77 11.03 2.62 -1.49
CA THR A 77 12.06 1.66 -1.10
C THR A 77 13.14 1.63 -2.17
N THR A 78 14.39 1.88 -1.78
CA THR A 78 15.58 1.79 -2.66
C THR A 78 16.85 1.56 -1.84
N PRO A 79 17.62 0.49 -2.07
CA PRO A 79 17.32 -0.61 -3.00
C PRO A 79 16.04 -1.38 -2.64
N ARG A 80 15.37 -1.93 -3.66
CA ARG A 80 14.17 -2.80 -3.54
C ARG A 80 14.45 -4.17 -4.16
N MET A 81 13.67 -5.19 -3.82
CA MET A 81 13.74 -6.48 -4.53
C MET A 81 13.42 -6.27 -6.01
N ASN A 82 14.17 -6.93 -6.90
CA ASN A 82 13.82 -6.95 -8.33
C ASN A 82 12.55 -7.76 -8.57
N GLN A 83 12.00 -7.72 -9.79
CA GLN A 83 10.73 -8.38 -10.12
C GLN A 83 10.68 -9.87 -9.71
N SER A 84 11.74 -10.63 -9.98
CA SER A 84 11.77 -12.07 -9.67
C SER A 84 11.72 -12.35 -8.17
N SER A 85 12.54 -11.62 -7.41
CA SER A 85 12.62 -11.73 -5.95
C SER A 85 11.34 -11.21 -5.29
N TYR A 86 10.77 -10.14 -5.83
CA TYR A 86 9.53 -9.55 -5.35
C TYR A 86 8.33 -10.48 -5.56
N ASN A 87 8.25 -11.15 -6.72
CA ASN A 87 7.21 -12.14 -6.97
C ASN A 87 7.29 -13.33 -5.99
N HIS A 88 8.49 -13.89 -5.79
CA HIS A 88 8.69 -14.96 -4.80
C HIS A 88 8.31 -14.47 -3.39
N PHE A 89 8.80 -13.29 -3.01
CA PHE A 89 8.48 -12.70 -1.72
C PHE A 89 6.96 -12.56 -1.51
N TYR A 90 6.23 -12.05 -2.50
CA TYR A 90 4.79 -11.86 -2.41
C TYR A 90 4.01 -13.18 -2.33
N ASN A 91 4.43 -14.18 -3.11
CA ASN A 91 3.75 -15.47 -3.20
C ASN A 91 4.01 -16.36 -1.98
N ASP A 92 5.25 -16.42 -1.49
CA ASP A 92 5.68 -17.44 -0.52
C ASP A 92 5.87 -16.90 0.91
N ASP A 93 6.31 -15.65 1.03
CA ASP A 93 6.80 -15.12 2.31
C ASP A 93 5.90 -14.02 2.91
N HIS A 94 5.30 -13.18 2.06
CA HIS A 94 4.52 -12.02 2.45
C HIS A 94 3.36 -12.40 3.38
N ARG A 95 2.39 -13.21 2.94
CA ARG A 95 1.21 -13.47 3.80
C ARG A 95 1.56 -14.12 5.14
N ASN A 96 2.57 -14.99 5.17
CA ASN A 96 3.06 -15.62 6.40
C ASN A 96 3.66 -14.60 7.39
N LEU A 97 4.37 -13.59 6.91
CA LEU A 97 4.92 -12.52 7.76
C LEU A 97 3.82 -11.54 8.19
N TYR A 98 2.94 -11.17 7.26
CA TYR A 98 2.01 -10.05 7.42
C TYR A 98 0.71 -10.42 8.13
N VAL A 99 0.16 -11.60 7.81
CA VAL A 99 -1.09 -12.10 8.41
C VAL A 99 -0.79 -13.15 9.48
N GLY A 100 0.27 -13.95 9.31
CA GLY A 100 0.56 -15.08 10.20
C GLY A 100 -0.39 -16.26 9.98
N ALA A 101 -0.97 -16.39 8.79
CA ALA A 101 -1.85 -17.51 8.41
C ALA A 101 -1.68 -17.81 6.91
N GLN A 102 -1.87 -19.08 6.54
CA GLN A 102 -1.78 -19.53 5.14
C GLN A 102 -3.11 -19.40 4.38
N SER A 103 -4.23 -19.44 5.07
CA SER A 103 -5.58 -19.35 4.49
C SER A 103 -6.47 -18.39 5.28
N PRO A 104 -7.47 -17.76 4.63
CA PRO A 104 -8.40 -16.87 5.30
C PRO A 104 -9.42 -17.66 6.13
N ASP A 105 -9.45 -17.43 7.44
CA ASP A 105 -10.51 -17.94 8.32
C ASP A 105 -11.73 -17.00 8.36
N LEU A 106 -12.81 -17.42 9.02
CA LEU A 106 -14.03 -16.60 9.15
C LEU A 106 -13.76 -15.27 9.88
N THR A 107 -12.84 -15.26 10.85
CA THR A 107 -12.45 -14.04 11.57
C THR A 107 -11.84 -13.03 10.60
N TYR A 108 -10.90 -13.47 9.77
CA TYR A 108 -10.27 -12.68 8.71
C TYR A 108 -11.33 -12.16 7.73
N ILE A 109 -12.19 -13.05 7.20
CA ILE A 109 -13.24 -12.68 6.24
C ILE A 109 -14.14 -11.57 6.80
N ASN A 110 -14.66 -11.76 8.01
CA ASN A 110 -15.53 -10.75 8.66
C ASN A 110 -14.79 -9.42 8.89
N SER A 111 -13.52 -9.47 9.28
CA SER A 111 -12.71 -8.25 9.45
C SER A 111 -12.54 -7.49 8.14
N ARG A 112 -12.35 -8.19 7.02
CA ARG A 112 -12.20 -7.59 5.69
C ARG A 112 -13.52 -7.02 5.17
N ILE A 113 -14.66 -7.68 5.41
CA ILE A 113 -15.99 -7.11 5.09
C ILE A 113 -16.19 -5.79 5.85
N LYS A 114 -15.91 -5.76 7.16
CA LYS A 114 -16.04 -4.54 7.97
C LYS A 114 -15.14 -3.41 7.46
N ALA A 115 -13.92 -3.72 7.05
CA ALA A 115 -13.00 -2.74 6.47
C ALA A 115 -13.48 -2.25 5.10
N ALA A 116 -14.07 -3.13 4.29
CA ALA A 116 -14.62 -2.83 2.97
C ALA A 116 -15.80 -1.86 3.04
N GLU A 117 -16.68 -1.97 4.04
CA GLU A 117 -17.84 -1.08 4.20
C GLU A 117 -17.46 0.41 4.19
N LYS A 118 -16.34 0.79 4.82
CA LYS A 118 -15.86 2.18 4.78
C LYS A 118 -15.56 2.64 3.36
N THR A 119 -14.96 1.77 2.55
CA THR A 119 -14.62 2.07 1.16
C THR A 119 -15.88 2.14 0.30
N THR A 120 -16.84 1.23 0.51
CA THR A 120 -18.13 1.24 -0.17
C THR A 120 -18.96 2.48 0.17
N THR A 121 -18.98 2.92 1.43
CA THR A 121 -19.63 4.18 1.82
C THR A 121 -19.01 5.36 1.10
N TYR A 122 -17.67 5.47 1.10
CA TYR A 122 -16.98 6.55 0.40
C TYR A 122 -17.29 6.54 -1.11
N LEU A 123 -17.26 5.38 -1.76
CA LEU A 123 -17.59 5.28 -3.18
C LEU A 123 -19.05 5.67 -3.45
N ALA A 124 -19.99 5.27 -2.58
CA ALA A 124 -21.41 5.62 -2.69
C ALA A 124 -21.70 7.12 -2.46
N GLU A 125 -20.82 7.85 -1.77
CA GLU A 125 -20.92 9.31 -1.60
C GLU A 125 -20.54 10.07 -2.87
N HIS A 126 -19.79 9.43 -3.78
CA HIS A 126 -19.21 10.08 -4.96
C HIS A 126 -19.72 9.51 -6.29
N LEU A 127 -20.24 8.27 -6.31
CA LEU A 127 -20.66 7.54 -7.50
C LEU A 127 -21.99 6.82 -7.27
N SER A 128 -22.82 6.74 -8.32
CA SER A 128 -23.96 5.82 -8.34
C SER A 128 -23.45 4.41 -8.61
N LEU A 129 -23.55 3.52 -7.62
CA LEU A 129 -22.99 2.16 -7.70
C LEU A 129 -23.89 1.14 -8.39
N SER A 130 -25.18 1.43 -8.53
CA SER A 130 -26.12 0.47 -9.14
C SER A 130 -25.90 0.38 -10.65
N GLY A 131 -25.72 -0.83 -11.17
CA GLY A 131 -25.58 -1.13 -12.60
C GLY A 131 -24.22 -0.85 -13.22
N ILE A 132 -23.28 -0.23 -12.50
CA ILE A 132 -21.93 0.05 -13.03
C ILE A 132 -21.06 -1.20 -12.97
N ARG A 133 -20.14 -1.33 -13.94
CA ARG A 133 -19.17 -2.43 -14.01
C ARG A 133 -17.89 -2.05 -13.28
N ILE A 134 -17.49 -2.87 -12.32
CA ILE A 134 -16.36 -2.62 -11.43
C ILE A 134 -15.35 -3.75 -11.55
N LEU A 135 -14.09 -3.40 -11.80
CA LEU A 135 -12.94 -4.30 -11.68
C LEU A 135 -12.14 -3.94 -10.42
N GLU A 136 -11.90 -4.89 -9.51
CA GLU A 136 -10.90 -4.75 -8.45
C GLU A 136 -9.64 -5.56 -8.75
N ILE A 137 -8.49 -4.89 -8.71
CA ILE A 137 -7.17 -5.49 -8.95
C ILE A 137 -6.48 -5.74 -7.61
N GLY A 138 -6.08 -6.99 -7.37
CA GLY A 138 -5.62 -7.48 -6.07
C GLY A 138 -6.77 -7.61 -5.07
N CYS A 139 -7.87 -8.23 -5.49
CA CYS A 139 -9.12 -8.28 -4.72
C CYS A 139 -9.08 -9.22 -3.50
N GLY A 140 -8.08 -10.09 -3.39
CA GLY A 140 -7.97 -11.11 -2.35
C GLY A 140 -9.22 -12.01 -2.29
N ILE A 141 -9.95 -11.96 -1.17
CA ILE A 141 -11.21 -12.71 -1.02
C ILE A 141 -12.43 -12.00 -1.67
N GLY A 142 -12.26 -10.83 -2.28
CA GLY A 142 -13.36 -10.06 -2.87
C GLY A 142 -14.29 -9.38 -1.86
N ALA A 143 -13.82 -9.09 -0.63
CA ALA A 143 -14.67 -8.48 0.40
C ALA A 143 -15.24 -7.10 -0.01
N LEU A 144 -14.45 -6.30 -0.74
CA LEU A 144 -14.93 -5.02 -1.28
C LEU A 144 -15.97 -5.24 -2.38
N LEU A 145 -15.65 -6.09 -3.37
CA LEU A 145 -16.60 -6.48 -4.41
C LEU A 145 -17.93 -7.00 -3.83
N TYR A 146 -17.90 -7.81 -2.77
CA TYR A 146 -19.11 -8.29 -2.10
C TYR A 146 -19.98 -7.13 -1.57
N THR A 147 -19.37 -6.14 -0.90
CA THR A 147 -20.12 -4.97 -0.40
C THR A 147 -20.63 -4.07 -1.54
N LEU A 148 -19.90 -3.98 -2.65
CA LEU A 148 -20.31 -3.23 -3.84
C LEU A 148 -21.44 -3.93 -4.62
N GLN A 149 -21.40 -5.25 -4.72
CA GLN A 149 -22.46 -6.07 -5.31
C GLN A 149 -23.79 -5.88 -4.57
N LYS A 150 -23.76 -5.78 -3.22
CA LYS A 150 -24.93 -5.42 -2.41
C LYS A 150 -25.51 -4.04 -2.71
N ARG A 151 -24.72 -3.14 -3.30
CA ARG A 151 -25.16 -1.82 -3.78
C ARG A 151 -25.64 -1.85 -5.24
N GLY A 152 -25.72 -3.03 -5.85
CA GLY A 152 -26.21 -3.24 -7.22
C GLY A 152 -25.13 -3.17 -8.30
N ALA A 153 -23.84 -3.12 -7.93
CA ALA A 153 -22.76 -3.11 -8.91
C ALA A 153 -22.54 -4.47 -9.57
N LEU A 154 -22.07 -4.45 -10.81
CA LEU A 154 -21.60 -5.63 -11.55
C LEU A 154 -20.09 -5.77 -11.30
N VAL A 155 -19.71 -6.77 -10.52
CA VAL A 155 -18.36 -6.85 -9.94
C VAL A 155 -17.54 -7.99 -10.55
N GLU A 156 -16.28 -7.68 -10.84
CA GLU A 156 -15.25 -8.63 -11.26
C GLU A 156 -13.96 -8.34 -10.48
N GLY A 157 -13.22 -9.40 -10.13
CA GLY A 157 -11.99 -9.27 -9.37
C GLY A 157 -10.86 -10.13 -9.91
N ILE A 158 -9.64 -9.60 -9.85
CA ILE A 158 -8.42 -10.36 -10.16
C ILE A 158 -7.46 -10.32 -8.97
N ASP A 159 -6.78 -11.44 -8.72
CA ASP A 159 -5.69 -11.55 -7.74
C ASP A 159 -4.73 -12.66 -8.20
N LEU A 160 -3.53 -12.72 -7.64
CA LEU A 160 -2.58 -13.80 -7.92
C LEU A 160 -2.73 -14.98 -6.94
N SER A 161 -3.40 -14.77 -5.80
CA SER A 161 -3.57 -15.78 -4.75
C SER A 161 -4.81 -16.64 -4.95
N GLU A 162 -4.62 -17.80 -5.59
CA GLU A 162 -5.69 -18.79 -5.82
C GLU A 162 -6.42 -19.18 -4.53
N THR A 163 -5.70 -19.45 -3.45
CA THR A 163 -6.28 -19.80 -2.14
C THR A 163 -7.28 -18.76 -1.62
N TYR A 164 -7.01 -17.47 -1.80
CA TYR A 164 -7.90 -16.41 -1.35
C TYR A 164 -9.08 -16.22 -2.29
N LEU A 165 -8.84 -16.35 -3.59
CA LEU A 165 -9.90 -16.29 -4.61
C LEU A 165 -10.91 -17.43 -4.43
N GLU A 166 -10.45 -18.66 -4.16
CA GLU A 166 -11.32 -19.80 -3.88
C GLU A 166 -12.19 -19.57 -2.64
N ALA A 167 -11.60 -19.06 -1.55
CA ALA A 167 -12.35 -18.69 -0.36
C ALA A 167 -13.42 -17.62 -0.67
N GLY A 168 -13.07 -16.61 -1.47
CA GLY A 168 -14.00 -15.57 -1.92
C GLY A 168 -15.15 -16.11 -2.77
N LYS A 169 -14.85 -16.96 -3.75
CA LYS A 169 -15.85 -17.63 -4.62
C LYS A 169 -16.85 -18.43 -3.78
N ASN A 170 -16.33 -19.26 -2.87
CA ASN A 170 -17.14 -20.13 -2.01
C ASN A 170 -18.01 -19.35 -1.02
N HIS A 171 -17.52 -18.21 -0.52
CA HIS A 171 -18.22 -17.45 0.52
C HIS A 171 -19.19 -16.39 -0.04
N PHE A 172 -18.85 -15.77 -1.18
CA PHE A 172 -19.58 -14.61 -1.71
C PHE A 172 -20.23 -14.84 -3.07
N ASN A 173 -19.95 -15.95 -3.77
CA ASN A 173 -20.41 -16.20 -5.14
C ASN A 173 -20.05 -15.04 -6.10
N LEU A 174 -18.76 -14.66 -6.10
CA LEU A 174 -18.22 -13.56 -6.92
C LEU A 174 -17.52 -14.08 -8.18
N ASN A 175 -17.51 -13.24 -9.23
CA ASN A 175 -16.72 -13.48 -10.43
C ASN A 175 -15.24 -13.08 -10.19
N LEU A 176 -14.42 -14.06 -9.84
CA LEU A 176 -13.02 -13.85 -9.45
C LEU A 176 -12.06 -14.69 -10.32
N HIS A 177 -10.94 -14.11 -10.75
CA HIS A 177 -9.98 -14.76 -11.65
C HIS A 177 -8.55 -14.71 -11.09
N THR A 178 -7.85 -15.84 -11.17
CA THR A 178 -6.42 -15.92 -10.84
C THR A 178 -5.63 -15.43 -12.06
N THR A 179 -5.35 -14.13 -12.14
CA THR A 179 -4.65 -13.52 -13.27
C THR A 179 -4.03 -12.18 -12.90
N ASP A 180 -3.10 -11.73 -13.73
CA ASP A 180 -2.53 -10.39 -13.67
C ASP A 180 -3.26 -9.41 -14.60
N LEU A 181 -3.21 -8.11 -14.30
CA LEU A 181 -3.81 -7.06 -15.11
C LEU A 181 -3.36 -7.08 -16.58
N PHE A 182 -2.08 -7.37 -16.83
CA PHE A 182 -1.51 -7.39 -18.17
C PHE A 182 -1.92 -8.62 -18.97
N GLN A 183 -2.45 -9.66 -18.32
CA GLN A 183 -2.96 -10.88 -18.94
C GLN A 183 -4.49 -10.88 -19.06
N LEU A 184 -5.18 -9.89 -18.45
CA LEU A 184 -6.62 -9.77 -18.51
C LEU A 184 -7.08 -9.36 -19.91
N THR A 185 -7.97 -10.16 -20.50
CA THR A 185 -8.61 -9.89 -21.80
C THR A 185 -10.12 -9.80 -21.63
N PRO A 186 -10.66 -8.70 -21.07
CA PRO A 186 -12.07 -8.61 -20.79
C PRO A 186 -12.85 -8.35 -22.09
N SER A 187 -14.06 -8.90 -22.18
CA SER A 187 -14.96 -8.64 -23.32
C SER A 187 -15.59 -7.26 -23.28
N THR A 188 -15.48 -6.54 -22.15
CA THR A 188 -16.07 -5.22 -21.96
C THR A 188 -15.15 -4.32 -21.13
N THR A 189 -15.40 -3.01 -21.18
CA THR A 189 -14.71 -2.00 -20.35
C THR A 189 -15.35 -1.85 -18.97
N TYR A 190 -14.71 -1.11 -18.06
CA TYR A 190 -15.20 -0.88 -16.70
C TYR A 190 -15.50 0.59 -16.44
N ASP A 191 -16.59 0.84 -15.72
CA ASP A 191 -16.98 2.18 -15.29
C ASP A 191 -16.17 2.62 -14.06
N LEU A 192 -15.66 1.65 -13.29
CA LEU A 192 -14.75 1.86 -12.17
C LEU A 192 -13.69 0.76 -12.13
N ILE A 193 -12.41 1.15 -12.07
CA ILE A 193 -11.31 0.24 -11.71
C ILE A 193 -10.83 0.60 -10.32
N ILE A 194 -10.57 -0.40 -9.47
CA ILE A 194 -10.19 -0.24 -8.06
C ILE A 194 -8.82 -0.84 -7.81
N TYR A 195 -7.95 -0.05 -7.17
CA TYR A 195 -6.84 -0.55 -6.36
C TYR A 195 -7.11 -0.23 -4.89
N SER A 196 -7.20 -1.25 -4.03
CA SER A 196 -7.30 -1.06 -2.58
C SER A 196 -6.20 -1.80 -1.84
N ASP A 197 -5.25 -1.05 -1.27
CA ASP A 197 -4.06 -1.57 -0.55
C ASP A 197 -3.15 -2.42 -1.46
N VAL A 198 -3.05 -2.04 -2.74
CA VAL A 198 -2.27 -2.74 -3.79
C VAL A 198 -1.37 -1.79 -4.56
N PHE A 199 -1.81 -0.55 -4.82
CA PHE A 199 -1.09 0.38 -5.70
C PHE A 199 0.31 0.74 -5.16
N GLU A 200 0.49 0.73 -3.84
CA GLU A 200 1.76 0.98 -3.16
C GLU A 200 2.80 -0.15 -3.30
N HIS A 201 2.35 -1.32 -3.78
CA HIS A 201 3.13 -2.54 -3.99
C HIS A 201 3.65 -2.65 -5.44
N LEU A 202 3.22 -1.77 -6.34
CA LEU A 202 3.55 -1.86 -7.76
C LEU A 202 5.00 -1.44 -8.01
N LEU A 203 5.75 -2.30 -8.73
CA LEU A 203 7.10 -1.99 -9.18
C LEU A 203 7.12 -0.97 -10.32
N ASP A 204 6.10 -1.01 -11.19
CA ASP A 204 5.87 -0.07 -12.29
C ASP A 204 4.42 0.44 -12.28
N PRO A 205 4.08 1.42 -11.42
CA PRO A 205 2.72 1.97 -11.37
C PRO A 205 2.33 2.68 -12.68
N ALA A 206 3.28 3.17 -13.48
CA ALA A 206 2.98 3.86 -14.74
C ALA A 206 2.41 2.86 -15.77
N ALA A 207 3.03 1.69 -15.94
CA ALA A 207 2.53 0.64 -16.81
C ALA A 207 1.10 0.20 -16.44
N HIS A 208 0.83 0.03 -15.14
CA HIS A 208 -0.51 -0.29 -14.63
C HIS A 208 -1.52 0.81 -14.98
N LEU A 209 -1.19 2.08 -14.78
CA LEU A 209 -2.07 3.21 -15.12
C LEU A 209 -2.39 3.25 -16.62
N GLN A 210 -1.43 2.97 -17.49
CA GLN A 210 -1.67 2.89 -18.94
C GLN A 210 -2.60 1.73 -19.30
N GLN A 211 -2.46 0.58 -18.63
CA GLN A 211 -3.34 -0.54 -18.84
C GLN A 211 -4.76 -0.26 -18.34
N CYS A 212 -4.91 0.39 -17.18
CA CYS A 212 -6.21 0.84 -16.67
C CYS A 212 -6.93 1.75 -17.66
N LYS A 213 -6.23 2.70 -18.31
CA LYS A 213 -6.87 3.58 -19.32
C LYS A 213 -7.51 2.81 -20.47
N LYS A 214 -6.89 1.71 -20.93
CA LYS A 214 -7.43 0.87 -22.01
C LYS A 214 -8.67 0.10 -21.59
N LEU A 215 -8.77 -0.22 -20.30
CA LEU A 215 -9.86 -1.01 -19.74
C LEU A 215 -11.01 -0.14 -19.23
N LEU A 216 -10.80 1.16 -19.00
CA LEU A 216 -11.84 2.09 -18.58
C LEU A 216 -12.81 2.39 -19.73
N ALA A 217 -14.09 2.54 -19.39
CA ALA A 217 -15.11 3.10 -20.27
C ALA A 217 -14.84 4.60 -20.52
N GLU A 218 -15.55 5.21 -21.48
CA GLU A 218 -15.36 6.62 -21.88
C GLU A 218 -15.50 7.63 -20.73
N ASN A 219 -16.29 7.31 -19.71
CA ASN A 219 -16.44 8.09 -18.47
C ASN A 219 -15.99 7.30 -17.23
N GLY A 220 -15.20 6.26 -17.44
CA GLY A 220 -14.71 5.39 -16.38
C GLY A 220 -13.76 6.13 -15.44
N THR A 221 -13.81 5.75 -14.16
CA THR A 221 -12.95 6.33 -13.13
C THR A 221 -12.02 5.28 -12.53
N LEU A 222 -10.88 5.74 -12.03
CA LEU A 222 -9.94 4.92 -11.28
C LEU A 222 -10.03 5.31 -9.81
N PHE A 223 -10.27 4.34 -8.94
CA PHE A 223 -10.20 4.51 -7.51
C PHE A 223 -8.90 3.91 -6.97
N ILE A 224 -8.19 4.69 -6.16
CA ILE A 224 -6.97 4.25 -5.47
C ILE A 224 -7.15 4.49 -3.98
N LYS A 225 -6.99 3.42 -3.20
CA LYS A 225 -6.84 3.43 -1.75
C LYS A 225 -5.47 2.90 -1.34
N VAL A 226 -4.67 3.72 -0.65
CA VAL A 226 -3.35 3.34 -0.12
C VAL A 226 -3.08 3.99 1.24
N PRO A 227 -2.11 3.51 2.03
CA PRO A 227 -1.68 4.19 3.25
C PRO A 227 -1.10 5.58 2.98
N GLY A 228 -1.73 6.60 3.57
CA GLY A 228 -1.27 7.99 3.46
C GLY A 228 -0.20 8.35 4.49
N VAL A 229 0.98 8.80 4.02
CA VAL A 229 2.11 9.28 4.85
C VAL A 229 1.68 10.38 5.82
N LYS A 230 0.79 11.28 5.39
CA LYS A 230 0.28 12.38 6.23
C LYS A 230 -0.90 11.97 7.13
N ASN A 231 -1.40 10.72 7.01
CA ASN A 231 -2.48 10.14 7.82
C ASN A 231 -1.98 9.07 8.82
N ILE A 232 -0.72 9.16 9.27
CA ILE A 232 -0.13 8.18 10.21
C ILE A 232 -0.66 8.27 11.66
N MET A 233 -1.50 9.26 11.98
CA MET A 233 -1.87 9.55 13.35
C MET A 233 -2.69 8.44 14.03
N ARG A 234 -3.77 7.98 13.39
CA ARG A 234 -4.65 6.94 13.95
C ARG A 234 -4.22 5.52 13.56
N PRO A 235 -3.97 5.20 12.28
CA PRO A 235 -3.65 3.84 11.87
C PRO A 235 -2.27 3.38 12.38
N TYR A 236 -1.34 4.32 12.55
CA TYR A 236 0.04 4.04 12.93
C TYR A 236 0.49 4.76 14.21
N LEU A 237 -0.45 5.31 14.99
CA LEU A 237 -0.17 5.95 16.29
C LEU A 237 0.86 7.11 16.23
N ASN A 238 0.96 7.81 15.11
CA ASN A 238 2.00 8.82 14.78
C ASN A 238 3.43 8.24 14.62
N ASP A 239 3.56 6.93 14.49
CA ASP A 239 4.84 6.26 14.32
C ASP A 239 5.02 5.84 12.85
N PHE A 240 5.83 6.59 12.12
CA PHE A 240 6.10 6.31 10.71
C PHE A 240 6.80 4.95 10.50
N LEU A 241 7.62 4.47 11.46
CA LEU A 241 8.25 3.16 11.36
C LEU A 241 7.23 2.01 11.33
N ARG A 242 6.05 2.16 11.98
CA ARG A 242 4.96 1.16 11.92
C ARG A 242 4.34 1.00 10.53
N MET A 243 4.46 2.03 9.69
CA MET A 243 3.95 2.01 8.32
C MET A 243 4.91 1.29 7.38
N LEU A 244 6.21 1.25 7.70
CA LEU A 244 7.24 0.67 6.84
C LEU A 244 7.12 -0.85 6.75
N GLN A 245 7.04 -1.32 5.52
CA GLN A 245 6.79 -2.70 5.15
C GLN A 245 7.71 -3.02 3.97
N ASN A 246 8.47 -4.11 4.00
CA ASN A 246 9.34 -4.48 2.89
C ASN A 246 8.57 -4.72 1.56
N ALA A 247 7.27 -5.08 1.63
CA ALA A 247 6.38 -5.16 0.48
C ALA A 247 5.99 -3.80 -0.12
N HIS A 248 6.04 -2.71 0.66
CA HIS A 248 5.65 -1.40 0.15
C HIS A 248 6.80 -0.79 -0.63
N ILE A 249 6.60 -0.67 -1.94
CA ILE A 249 7.56 -0.06 -2.86
C ILE A 249 7.49 1.47 -2.77
N THR A 250 6.29 2.00 -2.56
CA THR A 250 6.03 3.44 -2.48
C THR A 250 5.23 3.80 -1.23
N TYR A 251 5.42 5.02 -0.74
CA TYR A 251 4.63 5.58 0.35
C TYR A 251 4.15 6.97 -0.06
N PHE A 252 2.85 7.06 -0.32
CA PHE A 252 2.25 8.25 -0.89
C PHE A 252 1.75 9.23 0.18
N SER A 253 1.87 10.53 -0.11
CA SER A 253 0.92 11.55 0.33
C SER A 253 -0.09 11.82 -0.80
N ALA A 254 -1.20 12.50 -0.50
CA ALA A 254 -2.14 12.93 -1.54
C ALA A 254 -1.44 13.73 -2.66
N ASP A 255 -0.49 14.59 -2.28
CA ASP A 255 0.32 15.40 -3.19
C ASP A 255 1.19 14.55 -4.14
N THR A 256 1.96 13.61 -3.59
CA THR A 256 2.84 12.76 -4.41
C THR A 256 2.07 11.76 -5.26
N LEU A 257 0.91 11.28 -4.79
CA LEU A 257 0.02 10.49 -5.63
C LEU A 257 -0.50 11.34 -6.80
N THR A 258 -0.89 12.59 -6.53
CA THR A 258 -1.33 13.54 -7.57
C THR A 258 -0.25 13.77 -8.62
N ASN A 259 1.01 13.98 -8.21
CA ASN A 259 2.13 14.07 -9.15
C ASN A 259 2.19 12.83 -10.07
N LEU A 260 2.22 11.62 -9.50
CA LEU A 260 2.33 10.37 -10.27
C LEU A 260 1.17 10.18 -11.26
N LEU A 261 -0.07 10.38 -10.79
CA LEU A 261 -1.28 10.20 -11.59
C LEU A 261 -1.36 11.25 -12.70
N SER A 262 -1.00 12.51 -12.41
CA SER A 262 -0.99 13.59 -13.40
C SER A 262 0.06 13.35 -14.49
N GLN A 263 1.25 12.83 -14.14
CA GLN A 263 2.25 12.40 -15.14
C GLN A 263 1.73 11.28 -16.05
N ASN A 264 0.76 10.51 -15.57
CA ASN A 264 0.11 9.44 -16.30
C ASN A 264 -1.28 9.85 -16.83
N GLN A 265 -1.53 11.15 -17.01
CA GLN A 265 -2.76 11.73 -17.58
C GLN A 265 -4.06 11.30 -16.86
N PHE A 266 -4.00 11.26 -15.53
CA PHE A 266 -5.17 11.19 -14.67
C PHE A 266 -5.30 12.49 -13.89
N SER A 267 -6.53 12.98 -13.75
CA SER A 267 -6.86 14.16 -12.96
C SER A 267 -7.70 13.77 -11.75
N PRO A 268 -7.46 14.39 -10.58
CA PRO A 268 -8.22 14.05 -9.38
C PRO A 268 -9.65 14.57 -9.52
N LEU A 269 -10.62 13.69 -9.26
CA LEU A 269 -11.99 14.07 -8.92
C LEU A 269 -12.09 14.34 -7.42
N HIS A 270 -11.51 13.43 -6.63
CA HIS A 270 -11.42 13.54 -5.18
C HIS A 270 -10.10 12.92 -4.71
N CYS A 271 -9.38 13.59 -3.81
CA CYS A 271 -8.20 13.02 -3.15
C CYS A 271 -8.04 13.67 -1.78
N ASN A 272 -7.82 12.86 -0.75
CA ASN A 272 -7.56 13.34 0.62
C ASN A 272 -6.37 12.60 1.22
N GLU A 273 -5.93 12.99 2.42
CA GLU A 273 -4.76 12.38 3.05
C GLU A 273 -5.00 10.98 3.63
N GLN A 274 -6.26 10.52 3.73
CA GLN A 274 -6.51 9.08 3.92
C GLN A 274 -6.17 8.28 2.67
N ILE A 275 -5.91 8.98 1.56
CA ILE A 275 -5.68 8.50 0.20
C ILE A 275 -6.73 7.47 -0.17
N MET A 276 -7.99 7.85 0.00
CA MET A 276 -9.11 7.28 -0.74
C MET A 276 -9.40 8.31 -1.83
N SER A 277 -9.18 7.92 -3.08
CA SER A 277 -9.08 8.89 -4.18
C SER A 277 -9.73 8.37 -5.45
N LEU A 278 -10.40 9.28 -6.17
CA LEU A 278 -11.06 9.04 -7.45
C LEU A 278 -10.39 9.90 -8.52
N TRP A 279 -10.13 9.29 -9.67
CA TRP A 279 -9.40 9.88 -10.77
C TRP A 279 -10.13 9.64 -12.08
N LYS A 280 -10.10 10.62 -12.97
CA LYS A 280 -10.55 10.44 -14.36
C LYS A 280 -9.36 10.52 -15.31
N PRO A 281 -9.31 9.68 -16.36
CA PRO A 281 -8.40 9.89 -17.47
C PRO A 281 -8.62 11.26 -18.12
N HIS A 282 -7.55 11.84 -18.67
CA HIS A 282 -7.65 12.99 -19.56
C HIS A 282 -6.59 12.94 -20.65
N SER A 283 -6.71 13.79 -21.66
CA SER A 283 -5.75 13.93 -22.76
C SER A 283 -4.80 15.11 -22.59
N GLN A 284 -5.01 15.97 -21.59
CA GLN A 284 -4.13 17.12 -21.34
C GLN A 284 -2.69 16.69 -21.03
N ALA A 285 -1.73 17.54 -21.41
CA ALA A 285 -0.33 17.37 -21.07
C ALA A 285 -0.13 17.31 -19.55
N ALA A 286 0.83 16.50 -19.11
CA ALA A 286 1.16 16.40 -17.70
C ALA A 286 1.67 17.76 -17.17
N PRO A 287 1.18 18.23 -16.01
CA PRO A 287 1.71 19.43 -15.39
C PRO A 287 3.15 19.21 -14.90
N ALA A 288 3.86 20.30 -14.62
CA ALA A 288 5.17 20.22 -13.98
C ALA A 288 5.08 19.52 -12.62
N ILE A 289 6.02 18.63 -12.32
CA ILE A 289 6.10 17.91 -11.05
C ILE A 289 6.42 18.91 -9.94
N THR A 290 5.55 18.99 -8.93
CA THR A 290 5.78 19.84 -7.77
C THR A 290 6.68 19.14 -6.75
N ASN A 291 7.65 19.86 -6.17
CA ASN A 291 8.55 19.31 -5.17
C ASN A 291 7.99 19.42 -3.74
N TYR A 292 7.62 18.27 -3.15
CA TYR A 292 7.10 18.20 -1.79
C TYR A 292 8.12 17.76 -0.73
N PHE A 293 9.40 17.59 -1.09
CA PHE A 293 10.45 17.08 -0.21
C PHE A 293 10.48 17.79 1.15
N THR A 294 10.61 19.12 1.14
CA THR A 294 10.74 19.91 2.38
C THR A 294 9.48 19.81 3.26
N GLN A 295 8.29 19.80 2.66
CA GLN A 295 7.03 19.70 3.40
C GLN A 295 6.91 18.33 4.09
N THR A 296 7.20 17.25 3.34
CA THR A 296 7.13 15.87 3.83
C THR A 296 8.15 15.62 4.93
N ILE A 297 9.41 16.04 4.76
CA ILE A 297 10.45 15.91 5.79
C ILE A 297 10.07 16.65 7.08
N ARG A 298 9.57 17.89 6.98
CA ARG A 298 9.14 18.65 8.17
C ARG A 298 8.01 17.94 8.91
N PHE A 299 7.04 17.40 8.17
CA PHE A 299 5.96 16.61 8.76
C PHE A 299 6.50 15.39 9.51
N LEU A 300 7.35 14.58 8.87
CA LEU A 300 7.89 13.36 9.47
C LEU A 300 8.77 13.66 10.69
N LYS A 301 9.67 14.64 10.62
CA LYS A 301 10.49 15.07 11.77
C LYS A 301 9.63 15.55 12.93
N LYS A 302 8.55 16.30 12.67
CA LYS A 302 7.60 16.71 13.71
C LYS A 302 6.93 15.50 14.36
N LYS A 303 6.50 14.51 13.57
CA LYS A 303 5.84 13.30 14.08
C LYS A 303 6.80 12.42 14.88
N GLU A 304 8.04 12.30 14.42
CA GLU A 304 9.09 11.58 15.14
C GLU A 304 9.40 12.21 16.49
N ASN A 305 9.60 13.53 16.53
CA ASN A 305 9.83 14.24 17.80
C ASN A 305 8.65 14.05 18.78
N GLN A 306 7.40 14.11 18.29
CA GLN A 306 6.22 13.84 19.11
C GLN A 306 6.19 12.40 19.65
N HIS A 307 6.59 11.42 18.84
CA HIS A 307 6.67 10.02 19.24
C HIS A 307 7.71 9.83 20.36
N LEU A 308 8.93 10.36 20.17
CA LEU A 308 10.01 10.25 21.16
C LEU A 308 9.65 10.90 22.49
N LEU A 309 9.05 12.10 22.48
CA LEU A 309 8.60 12.78 23.69
C LEU A 309 7.57 11.97 24.49
N ARG A 310 6.62 11.32 23.81
CA ARG A 310 5.61 10.47 24.47
C ARG A 310 6.24 9.28 25.19
N ASN A 311 7.26 8.66 24.58
CA ASN A 311 7.96 7.53 25.17
C ASN A 311 8.78 7.95 26.41
N VAL A 312 9.43 9.12 26.37
CA VAL A 312 10.16 9.64 27.54
C VAL A 312 9.20 9.90 28.71
N LEU A 313 8.06 10.54 28.45
CA LEU A 313 7.05 10.83 29.47
C LEU A 313 6.42 9.56 30.07
N SER A 314 6.17 8.53 29.25
CA SER A 314 5.62 7.25 29.75
C SER A 314 6.62 6.50 30.63
N ILE A 315 7.91 6.51 30.27
CA ILE A 315 8.99 5.93 31.09
C ILE A 315 9.08 6.69 32.43
N ALA A 316 9.14 8.03 32.39
CA ALA A 316 9.22 8.84 33.61
C ALA A 316 8.03 8.60 34.55
N TYR A 317 6.81 8.48 34.01
CA TYR A 317 5.61 8.16 34.78
C TYR A 317 5.70 6.76 35.43
N ASN A 318 6.15 5.75 34.69
CA ASN A 318 6.30 4.39 35.20
C ASN A 318 7.39 4.26 36.27
N VAL A 319 8.51 4.98 36.12
CA VAL A 319 9.57 5.04 37.14
C VAL A 319 9.05 5.69 38.42
N LYS A 320 8.35 6.83 38.31
CA LYS A 320 7.74 7.50 39.46
C LYS A 320 6.77 6.59 40.22
N ASN A 321 5.93 5.84 39.52
CA ASN A 321 4.97 4.93 40.15
C ASN A 321 5.61 3.67 40.77
N LYS A 322 6.76 3.23 40.26
CA LYS A 322 7.54 2.14 40.88
C LYS A 322 8.29 2.59 42.14
N LEU A 323 8.65 3.87 42.25
CA LEU A 323 9.32 4.43 43.43
C LEU A 323 8.34 4.79 44.57
N ILE A 324 7.03 4.82 44.28
CA ILE A 324 5.96 5.13 45.25
C ILE A 324 5.28 3.83 45.76
N ARG A 325 5.71 2.66 45.28
CA ARG A 325 5.30 1.33 45.78
C ARG A 325 6.45 0.66 46.50
#